data_AF-A0A1H6F727-F1
#
_entry.id   AF-A0A1H6F727-F1
#
_cell.length_a   1.000
_cell.length_b   1.000
_cell.length_c   1.000
_cell.angle_alpha   90.00
_cell.angle_beta   90.00
_cell.angle_gamma   90.00
#
_symmetry.space_group_name_H-M   'P 1'
#
loop_
_entity.id
_entity.type
_entity.pdbx_description
1 polymer ?
#
loop_
_entity_poly.entity_id
_entity_poly.type
_entity_poly.pdbx_seq_one_letter_code
_entity_poly.pdbx_strand_id
1 'polypeptide(L)'
;MRWPSKWSDGFPGWHLECSAMSTKYLGEEFDIHGGGMDLLFPHHESEIAQSTAANGKESVKYWMHNNMITINGQKMGKSLGNFITLEEFFTGSHKVLDKAYSPMTVRFFILQAHYRSTVDFSNEALQASEKGYQRLMNGIQVLGKIKPSKTSSIDVNAIEKNAIQLLTTT
;
A
#
# COMPACT_ATOMS: atom_id res chain seq x y z
N MET A 1 19.44 0.75 23.95
CA MET A 1 19.59 2.19 23.65
C MET A 1 18.81 2.97 24.69
N ARG A 2 19.42 3.95 25.37
CA ARG A 2 18.80 4.84 26.36
C ARG A 2 19.38 6.24 26.19
N TRP A 3 18.61 7.27 26.49
CA TRP A 3 19.01 8.67 26.40
C TRP A 3 18.63 9.43 27.68
N PRO A 4 19.46 10.40 28.12
CA PRO A 4 19.12 11.25 29.24
C PRO A 4 17.97 12.20 28.88
N SER A 5 17.08 12.43 29.84
CA SER A 5 15.97 13.40 29.73
C SER A 5 15.78 14.14 31.05
N LYS A 6 14.89 15.13 31.08
CA LYS A 6 14.56 15.89 32.29
C LYS A 6 13.95 15.02 33.41
N TRP A 7 13.43 13.83 33.08
CA TRP A 7 12.68 12.99 34.02
C TRP A 7 13.39 11.69 34.40
N SER A 8 14.24 11.15 33.52
CA SER A 8 15.13 9.99 33.78
C SER A 8 15.90 9.62 32.50
N ASP A 9 16.81 8.66 32.61
CA ASP A 9 17.38 7.95 31.46
C ASP A 9 16.36 6.94 30.91
N GLY A 10 15.94 7.08 29.65
CA GLY A 10 14.87 6.26 29.07
C GLY A 10 14.93 6.13 27.56
N PHE A 11 13.81 5.72 26.97
CA PHE A 11 13.58 5.68 25.53
C PHE A 11 12.18 6.23 25.24
N PRO A 12 11.93 6.81 24.06
CA PRO A 12 10.64 7.37 23.73
C PRO A 12 9.54 6.30 23.71
N GLY A 13 8.30 6.71 24.00
CA GLY A 13 7.14 5.86 23.76
C GLY A 13 6.79 5.85 22.28
N TRP A 14 6.41 4.69 21.76
CA TRP A 14 6.17 4.45 20.33
C TRP A 14 5.33 5.55 19.63
N HIS A 15 4.24 5.99 20.24
CA HIS A 15 3.34 7.01 19.67
C HIS A 15 3.99 8.40 19.56
N LEU A 16 4.80 8.78 20.56
CA LEU A 16 5.42 10.11 20.61
C LEU A 16 6.50 10.30 19.54
N GLU A 17 7.12 9.20 19.11
CA GLU A 17 8.13 9.21 18.06
C GLU A 17 7.55 9.78 16.75
N CYS A 18 6.38 9.28 16.31
CA CYS A 18 5.74 9.71 15.08
C CYS A 18 5.23 11.16 15.17
N SER A 19 4.60 11.56 16.28
CA SER A 19 4.17 12.94 16.53
C SER A 19 5.33 13.94 16.46
N ALA A 20 6.46 13.61 17.10
CA ALA A 20 7.64 14.47 17.13
C ALA A 20 8.32 14.57 15.75
N MET A 21 8.48 13.44 15.05
CA MET A 21 9.15 13.41 13.75
C MET A 21 8.31 14.06 12.65
N SER A 22 7.03 13.72 12.55
CA SER A 22 6.13 14.29 11.53
C SER A 22 6.08 15.81 11.65
N THR A 23 5.88 16.33 12.85
CA THR A 23 5.88 17.78 13.12
C THR A 23 7.20 18.44 12.70
N LYS A 24 8.34 17.83 13.03
CA LYS A 24 9.66 18.37 12.70
C LYS A 24 9.90 18.48 11.20
N TYR A 25 9.46 17.50 10.41
CA TYR A 25 9.81 17.41 8.98
C TYR A 25 8.73 17.91 8.04
N LEU A 26 7.46 17.88 8.46
CA LEU A 26 6.30 18.26 7.64
C LEU A 26 5.61 19.54 8.14
N GLY A 27 5.95 20.00 9.34
CA GLY A 27 5.30 21.12 10.01
C GLY A 27 4.19 20.68 10.96
N GLU A 28 3.65 21.64 11.72
CA GLU A 28 2.55 21.39 12.67
C GLU A 28 1.26 20.92 12.01
N GLU A 29 1.09 21.21 10.71
CA GLU A 29 -0.03 20.81 9.88
C GLU A 29 0.50 20.28 8.54
N PHE A 30 0.02 19.10 8.12
CA PHE A 30 0.37 18.49 6.86
C PHE A 30 -0.80 17.71 6.25
N ASP A 31 -0.68 17.37 4.96
CA ASP A 31 -1.85 16.96 4.19
C ASP A 31 -2.27 15.50 4.46
N ILE A 32 -1.35 14.53 4.41
CA ILE A 32 -1.68 13.10 4.44
C ILE A 32 -0.82 12.36 5.47
N HIS A 33 -1.49 11.57 6.33
CA HIS A 33 -0.85 10.59 7.20
C HIS A 33 -1.41 9.20 6.91
N GLY A 34 -0.53 8.23 6.62
CA GLY A 34 -0.92 6.87 6.26
C GLY A 34 -0.46 5.80 7.24
N GLY A 35 -1.17 4.68 7.28
CA GLY A 35 -0.77 3.51 8.08
C GLY A 35 -1.64 2.29 7.81
N GLY A 36 -1.28 1.15 8.40
CA GLY A 36 -2.18 -0.01 8.42
C GLY A 36 -3.43 0.28 9.25
N MET A 37 -4.55 -0.37 8.94
CA MET A 37 -5.79 -0.23 9.71
C MET A 37 -5.62 -0.58 11.20
N ASP A 38 -4.63 -1.39 11.56
CA ASP A 38 -4.24 -1.71 12.94
C ASP A 38 -3.53 -0.56 13.66
N LEU A 39 -3.03 0.44 12.94
CA LEU A 39 -2.47 1.66 13.53
C LEU A 39 -3.53 2.72 13.84
N LEU A 40 -4.75 2.59 13.33
CA LEU A 40 -5.84 3.51 13.65
C LEU A 40 -5.96 3.69 15.18
N PHE A 41 -6.07 2.58 15.91
CA PHE A 41 -6.09 2.59 17.36
C PHE A 41 -5.14 1.54 17.95
N PRO A 42 -4.33 1.88 18.97
CA PRO A 42 -4.26 3.19 19.65
C PRO A 42 -3.27 4.17 19.02
N HIS A 43 -2.57 3.79 17.94
CA HIS A 43 -1.37 4.52 17.49
C HIS A 43 -1.69 5.93 16.95
N HIS A 44 -2.44 6.03 15.85
CA HIS A 44 -2.79 7.32 15.26
C HIS A 44 -3.67 8.16 16.19
N GLU A 45 -4.57 7.54 16.95
CA GLU A 45 -5.39 8.24 17.94
C GLU A 45 -4.54 8.89 19.04
N SER A 46 -3.43 8.25 19.44
CA SER A 46 -2.47 8.84 20.36
C SER A 46 -1.67 9.97 19.71
N GLU A 47 -1.33 9.85 18.42
CA GLU A 47 -0.65 10.91 17.67
C GLU A 47 -1.53 12.16 17.53
N ILE A 48 -2.81 11.97 17.16
CA ILE A 48 -3.80 13.05 17.10
C ILE A 48 -3.87 13.76 18.45
N ALA A 49 -4.00 13.01 19.55
CA ALA A 49 -4.07 13.58 20.89
C ALA A 49 -2.80 14.37 21.26
N GLN A 50 -1.61 13.81 21.00
CA GLN A 50 -0.33 14.44 21.33
C GLN A 50 -0.09 15.72 20.52
N SER A 51 -0.26 15.67 19.19
CA SER A 51 -0.06 16.82 18.31
C SER A 51 -1.09 17.91 18.58
N THR A 52 -2.37 17.54 18.78
CA THR A 52 -3.42 18.52 19.08
C THR A 52 -3.20 19.18 20.44
N ALA A 53 -2.83 18.42 21.47
CA ALA A 53 -2.55 18.97 22.79
C ALA A 53 -1.31 19.89 22.79
N ALA A 54 -0.29 19.57 21.98
CA ALA A 54 0.93 20.38 21.88
C ALA A 54 0.74 21.66 21.06
N ASN A 55 -0.01 21.60 19.95
CA ASN A 55 -0.09 22.67 18.96
C ASN A 55 -1.41 23.45 18.98
N GLY A 56 -2.44 22.95 19.69
CA GLY A 56 -3.77 23.58 19.78
C GLY A 56 -4.64 23.46 18.53
N LYS A 57 -4.24 22.61 17.56
CA LYS A 57 -4.93 22.38 16.28
C LYS A 57 -4.63 20.99 15.75
N GLU A 58 -5.48 20.48 14.85
CA GLU A 58 -5.26 19.20 14.18
C GLU A 58 -4.02 19.25 13.28
N SER A 59 -3.20 18.20 13.30
CA SER A 59 -1.95 18.15 12.52
C SER A 59 -2.10 17.55 11.12
N VAL A 60 -3.16 16.79 10.84
CA VAL A 60 -3.31 16.02 9.60
C VAL A 60 -4.69 16.27 8.99
N LYS A 61 -4.74 16.62 7.71
CA LYS A 61 -6.02 16.84 7.00
C LYS A 61 -6.69 15.54 6.54
N TYR A 62 -5.90 14.57 6.07
CA TYR A 62 -6.41 13.31 5.54
C TYR A 62 -5.66 12.11 6.12
N TRP A 63 -6.41 11.25 6.80
CA TRP A 63 -5.91 9.96 7.29
C TRP A 63 -6.21 8.85 6.28
N MET A 64 -5.20 8.07 5.92
CA MET A 64 -5.31 7.01 4.92
C MET A 64 -4.87 5.66 5.49
N HIS A 65 -5.84 4.77 5.70
CA HIS A 65 -5.56 3.43 6.24
C HIS A 65 -5.74 2.34 5.20
N ASN A 66 -4.69 1.54 4.96
CA ASN A 66 -4.82 0.31 4.16
C ASN A 66 -5.41 -0.81 5.01
N ASN A 67 -6.26 -1.63 4.39
CA ASN A 67 -6.92 -2.73 5.08
C ASN A 67 -6.02 -3.98 5.15
N MET A 68 -6.52 -5.02 5.81
CA MET A 68 -5.78 -6.21 6.18
C MET A 68 -5.54 -7.16 5.00
N ILE A 69 -4.43 -7.89 5.07
CA ILE A 69 -4.21 -9.11 4.30
C ILE A 69 -4.68 -10.30 5.15
N THR A 70 -5.47 -11.18 4.54
CA THR A 70 -6.02 -12.39 5.17
C THR A 70 -5.53 -13.64 4.46
N ILE A 71 -5.57 -14.80 5.13
CA ILE A 71 -5.38 -16.12 4.55
C ILE A 71 -6.62 -16.94 4.92
N ASN A 72 -7.36 -17.43 3.93
CA ASN A 72 -8.62 -18.14 4.16
C ASN A 72 -9.60 -17.34 5.06
N GLY A 73 -9.67 -16.02 4.84
CA GLY A 73 -10.50 -15.10 5.62
C GLY A 73 -9.98 -14.74 7.02
N GLN A 74 -8.89 -15.36 7.49
CA GLN A 74 -8.27 -15.04 8.77
C GLN A 74 -7.14 -14.02 8.60
N LYS A 75 -7.08 -12.97 9.43
CA LYS A 75 -5.98 -11.98 9.42
C LYS A 75 -4.61 -12.69 9.43
N MET A 76 -3.71 -12.27 8.55
CA MET A 76 -2.32 -12.72 8.59
C MET A 76 -1.60 -12.06 9.77
N GLY A 77 -1.01 -12.86 10.66
CA GLY A 77 -0.34 -12.33 11.84
C GLY A 77 0.57 -13.33 12.52
N LYS A 78 1.72 -12.86 13.02
CA LYS A 78 2.73 -13.71 13.67
C LYS A 78 2.15 -14.47 14.88
N SER A 79 1.27 -13.81 15.65
CA SER A 79 0.57 -14.42 16.80
C SER A 79 -0.37 -15.56 16.44
N LEU A 80 -0.85 -15.60 15.18
CA LEU A 80 -1.77 -16.63 14.68
C LEU A 80 -1.04 -17.79 13.98
N GLY A 81 0.30 -17.71 13.85
CA GLY A 81 1.11 -18.75 13.21
C GLY A 81 0.87 -18.93 11.71
N ASN A 82 0.12 -18.02 11.07
CA ASN A 82 -0.20 -18.01 9.64
C ASN A 82 0.56 -16.93 8.87
N PHE A 83 1.59 -16.33 9.48
CA PHE A 83 2.35 -15.24 8.88
C PHE A 83 3.32 -15.75 7.83
N ILE A 84 3.28 -15.16 6.63
CA ILE A 84 4.21 -15.42 5.54
C ILE A 84 5.05 -14.15 5.32
N THR A 85 6.36 -14.28 5.40
CA THR A 85 7.31 -13.20 5.10
C THR A 85 7.45 -12.98 3.60
N LEU A 86 7.91 -11.79 3.21
CA LEU A 86 8.25 -11.51 1.81
C LEU A 86 9.35 -12.44 1.29
N GLU A 87 10.34 -12.76 2.12
CA GLU A 87 11.40 -13.70 1.76
C GLU A 87 10.84 -15.10 1.48
N GLU A 88 9.92 -15.58 2.32
CA GLU A 88 9.22 -16.84 2.09
C GLU A 88 8.40 -16.83 0.81
N PHE A 89 7.71 -15.73 0.49
CA PHE A 89 7.02 -15.57 -0.80
C PHE A 89 7.99 -15.71 -1.98
N PHE A 90 9.16 -15.09 -1.89
CA PHE A 90 10.13 -15.04 -3.00
C PHE A 90 10.91 -16.32 -3.16
N THR A 91 11.13 -17.06 -2.08
CA THR A 91 11.86 -18.33 -2.07
C THR A 91 10.94 -19.53 -2.21
N GLY A 92 9.64 -19.38 -1.93
CA GLY A 92 8.69 -20.50 -1.85
C GLY A 92 8.92 -21.41 -0.65
N SER A 93 9.63 -20.94 0.38
CA SER A 93 10.06 -21.77 1.52
C SER A 93 8.98 -21.99 2.58
N HIS A 94 7.91 -21.18 2.58
CA HIS A 94 6.82 -21.36 3.52
C HIS A 94 5.91 -22.53 3.10
N LYS A 95 5.59 -23.41 4.06
CA LYS A 95 4.85 -24.68 3.86
C LYS A 95 3.49 -24.59 3.15
N VAL A 96 2.88 -23.41 3.12
CA VAL A 96 1.57 -23.18 2.48
C VAL A 96 1.69 -22.64 1.06
N LEU A 97 2.90 -22.40 0.56
CA LEU A 97 3.15 -21.94 -0.80
C LEU A 97 3.44 -23.14 -1.70
N ASP A 98 2.78 -23.19 -2.85
CA ASP A 98 3.04 -24.24 -3.85
C ASP A 98 4.36 -24.02 -4.58
N LYS A 99 4.83 -22.76 -4.63
CA LYS A 99 6.05 -22.36 -5.32
C LYS A 99 6.53 -20.98 -4.88
N ALA A 100 7.73 -20.61 -5.33
CA ALA A 100 8.25 -19.25 -5.27
C ALA A 100 7.50 -18.31 -6.21
N TYR A 101 7.35 -17.05 -5.82
CA TYR A 101 6.75 -15.99 -6.63
C TYR A 101 7.69 -14.80 -6.77
N SER A 102 7.70 -14.19 -7.95
CA SER A 102 8.48 -12.95 -8.16
C SER A 102 7.92 -11.80 -7.31
N PRO A 103 8.75 -10.83 -6.87
CA PRO A 103 8.27 -9.64 -6.19
C PRO A 103 7.21 -8.87 -6.98
N MET A 104 7.29 -8.90 -8.31
CA MET A 104 6.31 -8.23 -9.17
C MET A 104 4.97 -8.97 -9.23
N THR A 105 4.98 -10.31 -9.15
CA THR A 105 3.75 -11.09 -9.01
C THR A 105 3.03 -10.74 -7.71
N VAL A 106 3.75 -10.72 -6.59
CA VAL A 106 3.19 -10.37 -5.27
C VAL A 106 2.67 -8.93 -5.28
N ARG A 107 3.43 -7.99 -5.84
CA ARG A 107 2.99 -6.59 -6.00
C ARG A 107 1.73 -6.49 -6.87
N PHE A 108 1.71 -7.17 -8.01
CA PHE A 108 0.55 -7.15 -8.92
C PHE A 108 -0.69 -7.70 -8.22
N PHE A 109 -0.57 -8.82 -7.50
CA PHE A 109 -1.65 -9.39 -6.69
C PHE A 109 -2.22 -8.37 -5.69
N ILE A 110 -1.38 -7.72 -4.88
CA ILE A 110 -1.82 -6.74 -3.88
C ILE A 110 -2.55 -5.55 -4.54
N LEU A 111 -2.05 -5.08 -5.68
CA LEU A 111 -2.60 -3.92 -6.40
C LEU A 111 -3.87 -4.22 -7.21
N GLN A 112 -4.28 -5.47 -7.33
CA GLN A 112 -5.56 -5.82 -7.97
C GLN A 112 -6.77 -5.49 -7.10
N ALA A 113 -6.56 -5.31 -5.79
CA ALA A 113 -7.61 -4.88 -4.87
C ALA A 113 -7.46 -3.39 -4.51
N HIS A 114 -8.59 -2.73 -4.26
CA HIS A 114 -8.58 -1.39 -3.71
C HIS A 114 -7.95 -1.39 -2.32
N TYR A 115 -7.10 -0.41 -1.99
CA TYR A 115 -6.30 -0.41 -0.75
C TYR A 115 -7.11 -0.47 0.56
N ARG A 116 -8.38 -0.05 0.52
CA ARG A 116 -9.33 -0.10 1.66
C ARG A 116 -10.08 -1.44 1.77
N SER A 117 -9.94 -2.32 0.79
CA SER A 117 -10.54 -3.65 0.82
C SER A 117 -9.57 -4.66 1.44
N THR A 118 -10.13 -5.67 2.11
CA THR A 118 -9.32 -6.83 2.54
C THR A 118 -8.81 -7.58 1.32
N VAL A 119 -7.57 -8.06 1.40
CA VAL A 119 -6.96 -8.89 0.35
C VAL A 119 -6.78 -10.29 0.90
N ASP A 120 -7.53 -11.25 0.36
CA ASP A 120 -7.41 -12.64 0.77
C ASP A 120 -6.37 -13.37 -0.09
N PHE A 121 -5.40 -13.95 0.59
CA PHE A 121 -4.30 -14.69 0.01
C PHE A 121 -4.65 -16.17 -0.15
N SER A 122 -4.41 -16.69 -1.35
CA SER A 122 -4.36 -18.13 -1.65
C SER A 122 -3.37 -18.43 -2.78
N ASN A 123 -2.97 -19.69 -2.94
CA ASN A 123 -2.11 -20.10 -4.06
C ASN A 123 -2.81 -19.87 -5.40
N GLU A 124 -4.12 -20.15 -5.48
CA GLU A 124 -4.91 -19.95 -6.70
C GLU A 124 -4.92 -18.47 -7.08
N ALA A 125 -5.07 -17.57 -6.11
CA ALA A 125 -5.04 -16.14 -6.32
C ALA A 125 -3.67 -15.68 -6.84
N LEU A 126 -2.57 -16.11 -6.21
CA LEU A 126 -1.22 -15.76 -6.68
C LEU A 126 -0.90 -16.30 -8.07
N GLN A 127 -1.28 -17.54 -8.38
CA GLN A 127 -1.07 -18.13 -9.70
C GLN A 127 -1.89 -17.40 -10.77
N ALA A 128 -3.12 -17.01 -10.45
CA ALA A 128 -3.95 -16.19 -11.33
C ALA A 128 -3.34 -14.81 -11.57
N SER A 129 -2.86 -14.16 -10.50
CA SER A 129 -2.16 -12.87 -10.57
C SER A 129 -0.88 -12.96 -11.39
N GLU A 130 -0.08 -14.03 -11.24
CA GLU A 130 1.12 -14.26 -12.03
C GLU A 130 0.81 -14.38 -13.52
N LYS A 131 -0.19 -15.20 -13.87
CA LYS A 131 -0.63 -15.37 -15.25
C LYS A 131 -1.15 -14.06 -15.83
N GLY A 132 -1.91 -13.28 -15.05
CA GLY A 132 -2.39 -11.96 -15.43
C GLY A 132 -1.25 -10.97 -15.67
N TYR A 133 -0.28 -10.93 -14.76
CA TYR A 133 0.93 -10.11 -14.87
C TYR A 133 1.75 -10.45 -16.11
N GLN A 134 2.02 -11.74 -16.35
CA GLN A 134 2.75 -12.19 -17.53
C GLN A 134 2.02 -11.81 -18.82
N ARG A 135 0.69 -11.96 -18.86
CA ARG A 135 -0.12 -11.56 -20.02
C ARG A 135 -0.03 -10.06 -20.28
N LEU A 136 -0.11 -9.23 -19.23
CA LEU A 136 0.04 -7.77 -19.34
C LEU A 136 1.43 -7.41 -19.90
N MET A 137 2.49 -7.97 -19.34
CA MET A 137 3.86 -7.68 -19.77
C MET A 137 4.15 -8.17 -21.19
N ASN A 138 3.64 -9.34 -21.57
CA ASN A 138 3.70 -9.82 -22.96
C ASN A 138 2.96 -8.87 -23.91
N GLY A 139 1.80 -8.35 -23.51
CA GLY A 139 1.07 -7.34 -24.27
C GLY A 139 1.89 -6.07 -24.52
N ILE A 140 2.56 -5.55 -23.48
CA ILE A 140 3.46 -4.39 -23.59
C ILE A 140 4.64 -4.69 -24.54
N GLN A 141 5.24 -5.88 -24.42
CA GLN A 141 6.35 -6.29 -25.28
C GLN A 141 5.92 -6.40 -26.76
N VAL A 142 4.74 -6.96 -27.01
CA VAL A 142 4.17 -7.07 -28.36
C VAL A 142 3.85 -5.69 -28.93
N LEU A 143 3.25 -4.79 -28.12
CA LEU A 143 2.92 -3.42 -28.53
C LEU A 143 4.14 -2.69 -29.10
N GLY A 144 5.32 -2.82 -28.48
CA GLY A 144 6.56 -2.22 -28.98
C GLY A 144 7.07 -2.77 -30.32
N LYS A 145 6.56 -3.92 -30.77
CA LYS A 145 6.93 -4.54 -32.06
C LYS A 145 5.91 -4.25 -33.17
N ILE A 146 4.72 -3.76 -32.82
CA ILE A 146 3.69 -3.44 -33.80
C ILE A 146 4.12 -2.19 -34.56
N LYS A 147 4.11 -2.27 -35.89
CA LYS A 147 4.26 -1.10 -36.77
C LYS A 147 2.86 -0.51 -37.02
N PRO A 148 2.57 0.70 -36.56
CA PRO A 148 1.29 1.34 -36.84
C PRO A 148 1.10 1.54 -38.35
N SER A 149 -0.14 1.40 -38.83
CA SER A 149 -0.50 1.81 -40.20
C SER A 149 -0.41 3.33 -40.34
N LYS A 150 -0.09 3.83 -41.54
CA LYS A 150 -0.15 5.26 -41.85
C LYS A 150 -1.58 5.80 -41.84
N THR A 151 -2.57 4.93 -42.06
CA THR A 151 -3.99 5.26 -42.07
C THR A 151 -4.69 4.49 -40.97
N SER A 152 -5.53 5.19 -40.21
CA SER A 152 -6.37 4.60 -39.17
C SER A 152 -7.73 4.21 -39.75
N SER A 153 -8.29 3.09 -39.32
CA SER A 153 -9.68 2.70 -39.59
C SER A 153 -10.69 3.41 -38.69
N ILE A 154 -10.20 4.13 -37.68
CA ILE A 154 -11.00 4.87 -36.68
C ILE A 154 -10.53 6.32 -36.61
N ASP A 155 -11.45 7.25 -36.34
CA ASP A 155 -11.11 8.66 -36.12
C ASP A 155 -10.44 8.83 -34.74
N VAL A 156 -9.11 8.84 -34.74
CA VAL A 156 -8.29 8.98 -33.53
C VAL A 156 -8.52 10.32 -32.84
N ASN A 157 -8.72 11.39 -33.62
CA ASN A 157 -8.92 12.74 -33.09
C ASN A 157 -10.25 12.85 -32.33
N ALA A 158 -11.31 12.20 -32.84
CA ALA A 158 -12.58 12.14 -32.15
C ALA A 158 -12.48 11.39 -30.81
N ILE A 159 -11.74 10.27 -30.78
CA ILE A 159 -11.52 9.50 -29.55
C ILE A 159 -10.73 10.31 -28.51
N GLU A 160 -9.64 10.96 -28.94
CA GLU A 160 -8.82 11.79 -28.06
C GLU A 160 -9.64 12.95 -27.46
N LYS A 161 -10.44 13.64 -28.29
CA LYS A 161 -11.31 14.72 -27.83
C LYS A 161 -12.36 14.23 -26.83
N ASN A 162 -12.98 13.09 -27.09
CA ASN A 162 -13.95 12.49 -26.19
C ASN A 162 -13.30 12.07 -24.86
N ALA A 163 -12.08 11.52 -24.90
CA ALA A 163 -11.35 11.13 -23.70
C ALA A 163 -10.96 12.35 -22.85
N ILE A 164 -10.46 13.42 -23.46
CA ILE A 164 -10.14 14.67 -22.77
C ILE A 164 -11.40 15.29 -22.17
N GLN A 165 -12.51 15.31 -22.90
CA GLN A 165 -13.78 15.83 -22.40
C GLN A 165 -14.23 15.05 -21.16
N LEU A 166 -14.22 13.71 -21.19
CA LEU A 166 -14.57 12.88 -20.03
C LEU A 166 -13.68 13.14 -18.81
N LEU A 167 -12.39 13.43 -19.01
CA LEU A 167 -11.44 13.73 -17.94
C LEU A 167 -11.55 15.14 -17.38
N THR A 168 -12.25 16.05 -18.06
CA THR A 168 -12.35 17.48 -17.68
C THR A 168 -13.74 17.90 -17.24
N THR A 169 -14.76 17.03 -17.37
CA THR A 169 -16.15 17.30 -16.95
C THR A 169 -16.49 16.83 -15.53
N THR A 170 -15.54 16.88 -14.60
CA THR A 170 -15.80 16.73 -13.14
C THR A 170 -15.30 17.96 -12.41
#